data_AF-A0A4Q3N1V3-F1
#
_entry.id   AF-A0A4Q3N1V3-F1
#
_cell.length_a   1.000
_cell.length_b   1.000
_cell.length_c   1.000
_cell.angle_alpha   90.00
_cell.angle_beta   90.00
_cell.angle_gamma   90.00
#
_symmetry.space_group_name_H-M   'P 1'
#
loop_
_entity.id
_entity.type
_entity.pdbx_description
1 polymer ?
#
loop_
_entity_poly.entity_id
_entity_poly.type
_entity_poly.pdbx_seq_one_letter_code
_entity_poly.pdbx_strand_id
1 'polypeptide(L)'
;MSVTGYTSRGEGYSLSAQNMRYFRSQYFGDAAASAGWRGSPALHEDLGGLPPAFVITAGYDPLRDEGLHYAQRLTEAGNRATLVCFERQMHGFLLLGRVIDEANVGVQLCAAQLRRALNAPADGPPTTQATPPCR
;
A
#
# COMPACT_ATOMS: atom_id res chain seq x y z
N MET A 1 1.65 19.18 3.52
CA MET A 1 2.83 18.80 2.72
C MET A 1 2.32 18.12 1.46
N SER A 2 2.66 18.66 0.29
CA SER A 2 2.20 18.16 -1.01
C SER A 2 3.00 16.90 -1.38
N VAL A 3 2.33 15.76 -1.54
CA VAL A 3 2.94 14.51 -2.04
C VAL A 3 3.06 14.61 -3.56
N THR A 4 4.29 14.65 -4.05
CA THR A 4 4.70 14.85 -5.45
C THR A 4 4.10 13.85 -6.47
N GLY A 5 3.50 12.74 -6.02
CA GLY A 5 2.84 11.74 -6.88
C GLY A 5 1.40 12.01 -7.26
N TYR A 6 0.67 12.81 -6.47
CA TYR A 6 -0.78 12.98 -6.64
C TYR A 6 -1.16 13.68 -7.95
N THR A 7 -0.24 14.48 -8.50
CA THR A 7 -0.45 15.29 -9.71
C THR A 7 0.05 14.59 -10.98
N SER A 8 1.14 13.83 -10.93
CA SER A 8 1.75 13.23 -12.15
C SER A 8 1.01 11.99 -12.68
N ARG A 9 0.23 11.31 -11.83
CA ARG A 9 -0.57 10.11 -12.18
C ARG A 9 -2.08 10.32 -12.00
N GLY A 10 -2.50 11.57 -11.78
CA GLY A 10 -3.87 11.94 -11.45
C GLY A 10 -4.81 12.09 -12.65
N GLU A 11 -4.32 11.96 -13.88
CA GLU A 11 -5.07 12.15 -15.13
C GLU A 11 -4.83 10.96 -16.08
N GLY A 12 -5.89 10.50 -16.78
CA GLY A 12 -5.79 9.46 -17.82
C GLY A 12 -5.84 8.00 -17.35
N TYR A 13 -5.89 7.74 -16.04
CA TYR A 13 -6.00 6.38 -15.46
C TYR A 13 -7.28 6.25 -14.61
N SER A 14 -7.75 5.00 -14.38
CA SER A 14 -9.06 4.74 -13.75
C SER A 14 -9.25 5.40 -12.37
N LEU A 15 -8.19 5.58 -11.59
CA LEU A 15 -8.23 6.37 -10.36
C LEU A 15 -7.56 7.73 -10.61
N SER A 16 -8.35 8.79 -10.56
CA SER A 16 -7.89 10.17 -10.73
C SER A 16 -7.83 10.92 -9.39
N ALA A 17 -7.10 12.03 -9.37
CA ALA A 17 -7.08 12.95 -8.23
C ALA A 17 -8.49 13.50 -7.91
N GLN A 18 -9.33 13.67 -8.93
CA GLN A 18 -10.73 14.08 -8.75
C GLN A 18 -11.56 13.00 -8.06
N ASN A 19 -11.41 11.74 -8.48
CA ASN A 19 -12.11 10.61 -7.87
C ASN A 19 -11.71 10.46 -6.40
N MET A 20 -10.42 10.57 -6.10
CA MET A 20 -9.89 10.57 -4.74
C MET A 20 -10.49 11.68 -3.86
N ARG A 21 -10.58 12.92 -4.35
CA ARG A 21 -11.23 14.03 -3.62
C ARG A 21 -12.71 13.77 -3.38
N TYR A 22 -13.41 13.24 -4.39
CA TYR A 22 -14.81 12.89 -4.27
C TYR A 22 -15.03 11.78 -3.22
N PHE A 23 -14.28 10.67 -3.27
CA PHE A 23 -14.40 9.60 -2.29
C PHE A 23 -14.09 10.09 -0.87
N ARG A 24 -13.07 10.93 -0.72
CA ARG A 24 -12.74 11.54 0.58
C ARG A 24 -13.88 12.40 1.12
N SER A 25 -14.53 13.20 0.27
CA SER A 25 -15.66 14.05 0.71
C SER A 25 -16.89 13.21 1.06
N GLN A 26 -17.16 12.13 0.33
CA GLN A 26 -18.28 11.24 0.64
C GLN A 26 -18.05 10.47 1.96
N TYR A 27 -16.83 10.01 2.21
CA TYR A 27 -16.55 9.18 3.38
C TYR A 27 -16.44 9.98 4.69
N PHE A 28 -15.81 11.16 4.65
CA PHE A 28 -15.57 11.96 5.86
C PHE A 28 -16.48 13.18 6.00
N GLY A 29 -17.21 13.57 4.95
CA GLY A 29 -18.00 14.82 4.95
C GLY A 29 -17.17 16.02 5.37
N ASP A 30 -17.74 16.88 6.21
CA ASP A 30 -17.08 18.07 6.76
C ASP A 30 -15.89 17.73 7.68
N ALA A 31 -15.81 16.50 8.19
CA ALA A 31 -14.70 16.02 9.02
C ALA A 31 -13.49 15.55 8.20
N ALA A 32 -13.49 15.69 6.87
CA ALA A 32 -12.38 15.27 5.99
C ALA A 32 -11.04 15.91 6.35
N ALA A 33 -11.05 17.15 6.88
CA ALA A 33 -9.86 17.84 7.37
C ALA A 33 -9.32 17.23 8.69
N SER A 34 -10.20 16.61 9.48
CA SER A 34 -9.93 16.09 10.82
C SER A 34 -9.75 14.57 10.86
N ALA A 35 -9.71 13.90 9.70
CA ALA A 35 -9.62 12.44 9.62
C ALA A 35 -8.35 11.87 10.30
N GLY A 36 -7.30 12.69 10.45
CA GLY A 36 -6.09 12.35 11.20
C GLY A 36 -5.49 11.00 10.80
N TRP A 37 -4.95 10.26 11.77
CA TRP A 37 -4.41 8.92 11.56
C TRP A 37 -5.47 7.89 11.14
N ARG A 38 -6.75 8.11 11.48
CA ARG A 38 -7.84 7.20 11.10
C ARG A 38 -8.15 7.23 9.61
N GLY A 39 -7.94 8.38 8.96
CA GLY A 39 -8.02 8.50 7.50
C GLY A 39 -6.68 8.29 6.78
N SER A 40 -5.56 8.49 7.49
CA SER A 40 -4.22 8.31 6.94
C SER A 40 -3.35 7.59 7.97
N PRO A 41 -3.37 6.24 8.01
CA PRO A 41 -2.69 5.44 9.05
C PRO A 41 -1.20 5.72 9.18
N ALA A 42 -0.54 6.11 8.08
CA ALA A 42 0.87 6.52 8.10
C ALA A 42 1.16 7.74 9.00
N LEU A 43 0.14 8.51 9.39
CA LEU A 43 0.25 9.65 10.30
C LEU A 43 0.16 9.26 11.78
N HIS A 44 -0.07 7.98 12.11
CA HIS A 44 -0.03 7.55 13.51
C HIS A 44 1.38 7.72 14.07
N GLU A 45 1.49 8.19 15.32
CA GLU A 45 2.77 8.56 15.94
C GLU A 45 3.69 7.33 16.09
N ASP A 46 3.12 6.20 16.51
CA ASP A 46 3.82 4.94 16.70
C ASP A 46 3.15 3.80 15.93
N LEU A 47 3.89 3.13 15.05
CA LEU A 47 3.40 1.97 14.30
C LEU A 47 3.98 0.66 14.82
N GLY A 48 4.66 0.64 15.97
CA GLY A 48 5.29 -0.54 16.53
C GLY A 48 4.30 -1.63 16.95
N GLY A 49 4.77 -2.88 16.95
CA GLY A 49 3.99 -4.04 17.41
C GLY A 49 2.84 -4.44 16.49
N LEU A 50 2.80 -3.90 15.27
CA LEU A 50 1.82 -4.29 14.25
C LEU A 50 2.16 -5.64 13.62
N PRO A 51 1.15 -6.38 13.13
CA PRO A 51 1.38 -7.67 12.48
C PRO A 51 2.23 -7.52 11.22
N PRO A 52 2.90 -8.60 10.76
CA PRO A 52 3.60 -8.60 9.49
C PRO A 52 2.69 -8.14 8.34
N ALA A 53 3.16 -7.17 7.57
CA ALA A 53 2.40 -6.53 6.50
C ALA A 53 2.96 -6.91 5.12
N PHE A 54 2.06 -7.16 4.18
CA PHE A 54 2.36 -7.29 2.77
C PHE A 54 1.61 -6.19 2.01
N VAL A 55 2.35 -5.29 1.37
CA VAL A 55 1.83 -4.11 0.69
C VAL A 55 2.07 -4.27 -0.80
N ILE A 56 1.01 -4.10 -1.59
CA ILE A 56 1.09 -4.05 -3.06
C ILE A 56 0.80 -2.63 -3.52
N THR A 57 1.63 -2.13 -4.43
CA THR A 57 1.40 -0.87 -5.14
C THR A 57 1.42 -1.09 -6.66
N ALA A 58 0.84 -0.14 -7.39
CA ALA A 58 0.81 -0.14 -8.85
C ALA A 58 1.56 1.11 -9.38
N GLY A 59 2.28 0.97 -10.47
CA GLY A 59 3.18 2.02 -10.97
C GLY A 59 2.46 3.27 -11.47
N TYR A 60 1.31 3.10 -12.11
CA TYR A 60 0.43 4.18 -12.59
C TYR A 60 -0.64 4.59 -11.57
N ASP A 61 -0.45 4.23 -10.29
CA ASP A 61 -1.39 4.55 -9.23
C ASP A 61 -0.99 5.88 -8.53
N PRO A 62 -1.92 6.86 -8.39
CA PRO A 62 -1.66 8.05 -7.57
C PRO A 62 -1.36 7.70 -6.09
N LEU A 63 -1.88 6.58 -5.57
CA LEU A 63 -1.67 6.12 -4.20
C LEU A 63 -0.34 5.39 -3.98
N ARG A 64 0.45 5.17 -5.05
CA ARG A 64 1.72 4.46 -4.98
C ARG A 64 2.65 5.00 -3.90
N ASP A 65 2.79 6.32 -3.84
CA ASP A 65 3.76 6.97 -2.96
C ASP A 65 3.30 6.89 -1.49
N GLU A 66 1.98 6.97 -1.25
CA GLU A 66 1.40 6.77 0.09
C GLU A 66 1.58 5.33 0.57
N GLY A 67 1.39 4.34 -0.32
CA GLY A 67 1.62 2.93 -0.01
C GLY A 67 3.11 2.63 0.30
N LEU A 68 4.02 3.21 -0.49
CA LEU A 68 5.47 3.13 -0.22
C LEU A 68 5.81 3.75 1.14
N HIS A 69 5.29 4.95 1.41
CA HIS A 69 5.54 5.65 2.67
C HIS A 69 5.05 4.85 3.88
N TYR A 70 3.87 4.24 3.79
CA TYR A 70 3.35 3.41 4.88
C TYR A 70 4.20 2.16 5.13
N ALA A 71 4.64 1.47 4.07
CA ALA A 71 5.52 0.31 4.20
C ALA A 71 6.89 0.66 4.82
N GLN A 72 7.45 1.82 4.44
CA GLN A 72 8.68 2.35 5.04
C GLN A 72 8.49 2.63 6.54
N ARG A 73 7.43 3.35 6.89
CA ARG A 73 7.12 3.66 8.30
C ARG A 73 6.89 2.41 9.16
N LEU A 74 6.26 1.37 8.62
CA LEU A 74 6.13 0.09 9.32
C LEU A 74 7.49 -0.57 9.58
N THR A 75 8.39 -0.51 8.59
CA THR A 75 9.74 -1.07 8.70
C THR A 75 10.58 -0.28 9.71
N GLU A 76 10.51 1.05 9.67
CA GLU A 76 11.20 1.96 10.60
C GLU A 76 10.73 1.77 12.05
N ALA A 77 9.44 1.50 12.25
CA ALA A 77 8.88 1.15 13.55
C ALA A 77 9.20 -0.28 14.01
N GLY A 78 10.04 -1.01 13.27
CA GLY A 78 10.52 -2.35 13.62
C GLY A 78 9.60 -3.48 13.23
N ASN A 79 8.53 -3.24 12.44
CA ASN A 79 7.64 -4.31 11.97
C ASN A 79 8.20 -5.00 10.73
N ARG A 80 7.70 -6.20 10.45
CA ARG A 80 7.98 -6.90 9.19
C ARG A 80 7.04 -6.38 8.11
N ALA A 81 7.56 -5.56 7.19
CA ALA A 81 6.80 -5.15 6.01
C ALA A 81 7.49 -5.64 4.73
N THR A 82 6.70 -6.16 3.79
CA THR A 82 7.16 -6.49 2.43
C THR A 82 6.35 -5.66 1.45
N LEU A 83 7.03 -4.95 0.55
CA LEU A 83 6.42 -4.13 -0.48
C LEU A 83 6.70 -4.73 -1.86
N VAL A 84 5.68 -4.85 -2.70
CA VAL A 84 5.81 -5.24 -4.11
C VAL A 84 5.13 -4.18 -4.97
N CYS A 85 5.86 -3.63 -5.94
CA CYS A 85 5.34 -2.67 -6.90
C CYS A 85 5.16 -3.33 -8.26
N PHE A 86 3.94 -3.30 -8.79
CA PHE A 86 3.65 -3.68 -10.17
C PHE A 86 3.76 -2.44 -11.06
N GLU A 87 4.97 -2.16 -11.54
CA GLU A 87 5.32 -0.89 -12.19
C GLU A 87 4.50 -0.54 -13.43
N ARG A 88 3.96 -1.56 -14.10
CA ARG A 88 3.20 -1.38 -15.35
C ARG A 88 1.68 -1.41 -15.16
N GLN A 89 1.23 -1.46 -13.91
CA GLN A 89 -0.17 -1.62 -13.57
C GLN A 89 -0.81 -0.33 -13.07
N MET A 90 -2.13 -0.29 -13.17
CA MET A 90 -3.01 0.78 -12.71
C MET A 90 -3.67 0.43 -11.37
N HIS A 91 -4.21 1.44 -10.69
CA HIS A 91 -5.02 1.20 -9.49
C HIS A 91 -6.15 0.20 -9.76
N GLY A 92 -6.35 -0.76 -8.84
CA GLY A 92 -7.42 -1.75 -8.93
C GLY A 92 -7.15 -2.95 -9.86
N PHE A 93 -5.97 -3.05 -10.49
CA PHE A 93 -5.67 -4.12 -11.45
C PHE A 93 -5.89 -5.53 -10.91
N LEU A 94 -5.69 -5.78 -9.61
CA LEU A 94 -5.89 -7.09 -8.96
C LEU A 94 -7.29 -7.67 -9.18
N LEU A 95 -8.30 -6.83 -9.41
CA LEU A 95 -9.69 -7.25 -9.62
C LEU A 95 -9.96 -7.65 -11.08
N LEU A 96 -9.02 -7.39 -12.00
CA LEU A 96 -9.18 -7.55 -13.44
C LEU A 96 -8.53 -8.84 -13.97
N GLY A 97 -8.52 -9.93 -13.19
CA GLY A 97 -7.86 -11.20 -13.54
C GLY A 97 -8.34 -11.89 -14.83
N ARG A 98 -9.49 -11.47 -15.39
CA ARG A 98 -9.96 -11.93 -16.72
C ARG A 98 -9.46 -11.09 -17.89
N VAL A 99 -8.86 -9.94 -17.62
CA VAL A 99 -8.43 -8.95 -18.61
C VAL A 99 -6.92 -8.73 -18.54
N ILE A 100 -6.32 -8.83 -17.36
CA ILE A 100 -4.91 -8.59 -17.09
C ILE A 100 -4.33 -9.84 -16.43
N ASP A 101 -3.42 -10.53 -17.13
CA ASP A 101 -2.78 -11.75 -16.60
C ASP A 101 -1.97 -11.47 -15.33
N GLU A 102 -1.31 -10.32 -15.26
CA GLU A 102 -0.51 -9.89 -14.11
C GLU A 102 -1.35 -9.69 -12.84
N ALA A 103 -2.67 -9.48 -12.96
CA ALA A 103 -3.57 -9.47 -11.81
C ALA A 103 -3.63 -10.84 -11.13
N ASN A 104 -3.61 -11.94 -11.90
CA ASN A 104 -3.59 -13.29 -11.35
C ASN A 104 -2.27 -13.57 -10.62
N VAL A 105 -1.14 -13.05 -11.12
CA VAL A 105 0.15 -13.10 -10.42
C VAL A 105 0.08 -12.36 -9.09
N GLY A 106 -0.48 -11.15 -9.07
CA GLY A 106 -0.68 -10.38 -7.83
C GLY A 106 -1.56 -11.12 -6.81
N VAL A 107 -2.66 -11.72 -7.24
CA VAL A 107 -3.53 -12.54 -6.38
C VAL A 107 -2.79 -13.76 -5.83
N GLN A 108 -1.99 -14.45 -6.67
CA GLN A 108 -1.19 -15.58 -6.25
C GLN A 108 -0.13 -15.19 -5.20
N LEU A 109 0.52 -14.03 -5.36
CA LEU A 109 1.46 -13.51 -4.36
C LEU A 109 0.76 -13.22 -3.02
N CYS A 110 -0.40 -12.56 -3.04
CA CYS A 110 -1.20 -12.34 -1.84
C CYS A 110 -1.56 -13.66 -1.14
N ALA A 111 -2.07 -14.64 -1.91
CA ALA A 111 -2.44 -15.95 -1.37
C ALA A 111 -1.24 -16.70 -0.78
N ALA A 112 -0.08 -16.66 -1.45
CA ALA A 112 1.14 -17.28 -0.96
C ALA A 112 1.64 -16.64 0.34
N GLN A 113 1.61 -15.30 0.44
CA GLN A 113 2.01 -14.59 1.64
C GLN A 113 1.04 -14.85 2.80
N LEU A 114 -0.26 -14.84 2.55
CA LEU A 114 -1.25 -15.17 3.56
C LEU A 114 -1.08 -16.60 4.08
N ARG A 115 -0.87 -17.57 3.18
CA ARG A 115 -0.60 -18.96 3.57
C ARG A 115 0.64 -19.07 4.44
N ARG A 116 1.71 -18.36 4.10
CA ARG A 116 2.94 -18.32 4.91
C ARG A 116 2.70 -17.70 6.27
N ALA A 117 2.00 -16.57 6.34
CA ALA A 117 1.73 -15.88 7.60
C ALA A 117 0.83 -16.69 8.55
N LEU A 118 -0.16 -17.40 8.02
CA LEU A 118 -1.09 -18.21 8.83
C LEU A 118 -0.53 -19.58 9.23
N ASN A 119 0.41 -20.12 8.46
CA ASN A 119 1.05 -21.41 8.75
C ASN A 119 2.40 -21.27 9.46
N ALA A 120 2.94 -20.07 9.58
CA ALA A 120 4.13 -19.84 10.38
C ALA A 120 3.76 -20.04 11.86
N PRO A 121 4.60 -20.73 12.66
CA PRO A 121 4.49 -20.62 14.10
C PRO A 121 4.56 -19.14 14.48
N ALA A 122 3.88 -18.75 15.56
CA ALA A 122 3.89 -17.40 16.08
C ALA A 122 5.32 -17.04 16.56
N ASP A 123 6.21 -16.70 15.63
CA ASP A 123 7.59 -16.38 15.95
C ASP A 123 7.69 -14.95 16.49
N GLY A 124 8.48 -14.85 17.56
CA GLY A 124 8.81 -13.63 18.30
C GLY A 124 9.61 -12.59 17.49
N PRO A 125 10.28 -11.64 18.18
CA PRO A 125 10.62 -10.34 17.62
C PRO A 125 11.45 -10.41 16.33
N PRO A 126 11.20 -9.49 15.38
CA PRO A 126 11.61 -9.66 14.00
C PRO A 126 13.12 -9.52 13.82
N THR A 127 13.73 -10.54 13.22
CA THR A 127 15.10 -10.47 12.73
C THR A 127 15.11 -9.69 11.42
N THR A 128 15.70 -8.49 11.44
CA THR A 128 15.95 -7.66 10.25
C THR A 128 16.80 -8.45 9.26
N GLN A 129 16.20 -8.91 8.16
CA GLN A 129 16.97 -9.33 6.98
C GLN A 129 17.05 -8.14 6.03
N ALA A 130 18.25 -7.61 5.87
CA ALA A 130 18.55 -6.52 4.95
C ALA A 130 18.32 -6.97 3.49
N THR A 131 17.52 -6.20 2.76
CA THR A 131 17.35 -6.35 1.32
C THR A 131 18.67 -6.02 0.61
N PRO A 132 19.19 -6.86 -0.31
CA PRO A 132 20.38 -6.52 -1.09
C PRO A 132 20.09 -5.33 -2.02
N PRO A 133 21.08 -4.46 -2.29
CA PRO A 133 20.87 -3.27 -3.10
C PRO A 133 20.52 -3.63 -4.54
N CYS A 134 19.52 -2.95 -5.10
CA CYS A 134 19.27 -2.96 -6.54
C CYS A 134 20.51 -2.41 -7.27
N ARG A 135 21.03 -3.22 -8.19
CA ARG A 135 22.00 -2.79 -9.22
C ARG A 135 21.27 -2.29 -10.45
#